data_AF-A0A0D0WWB9-F1
#
_entry.id   AF-A0A0D0WWB9-F1
#
_cell.length_a   1.000
_cell.length_b   1.000
_cell.length_c   1.000
_cell.angle_alpha   90.00
_cell.angle_beta   90.00
_cell.angle_gamma   90.00
#
_symmetry.space_group_name_H-M   'P 1'
#
loop_
_entity.id
_entity.type
_entity.pdbx_description
1 polymer ?
#
loop_
_entity_poly.entity_id
_entity_poly.type
_entity_poly.pdbx_seq_one_letter_code
_entity_poly.pdbx_strand_id
1 'polypeptide(L)'
;MGSGEPAIGRRVAQWRARRRMTQQMLADRLGKSKSWVDKVERGVRALDRFSVIRDVAEVLRVDATILLGGDVRPAGTTGTEGVEGVRAALACYDIRPVGPDVRPVGSTGELHRPASPTWPRRSA
;
A
#
# COMPACT_ATOMS: atom_id res chain seq x y z
N MET A 1 28.82 17.73 10.03
CA MET A 1 27.90 16.63 9.72
C MET A 1 26.54 17.23 9.40
N GLY A 2 26.26 17.51 8.13
CA GLY A 2 24.91 17.90 7.71
C GLY A 2 24.08 16.62 7.69
N SER A 3 23.17 16.47 8.64
CA SER A 3 22.25 15.34 8.70
C SER A 3 21.62 15.16 7.33
N GLY A 4 21.85 14.01 6.69
CA GLY A 4 21.30 13.65 5.38
C GLY A 4 19.80 13.38 5.46
N GLU A 5 19.05 14.27 6.12
CA GLU A 5 17.62 14.14 6.25
C GLU A 5 16.97 14.40 4.90
N PRO A 6 16.15 13.46 4.41
CA PRO A 6 15.48 13.64 3.14
C PRO A 6 14.54 14.84 3.23
N ALA A 7 14.55 15.72 2.21
CA ALA A 7 13.61 16.84 2.13
C ALA A 7 12.15 16.35 2.29
N ILE A 8 11.28 17.19 2.84
CA ILE A 8 9.87 16.87 3.13
C ILE A 8 9.16 16.16 1.97
N GLY A 9 9.36 16.61 0.73
CA GLY A 9 8.79 16.00 -0.47
C GLY A 9 9.21 14.54 -0.68
N ARG A 10 10.47 14.20 -0.40
CA ARG A 10 10.96 12.82 -0.46
C ARG A 10 10.35 11.95 0.63
N ARG A 11 10.10 12.49 1.83
CA ARG A 11 9.39 11.77 2.90
C ARG A 11 7.93 11.50 2.51
N VAL A 12 7.26 12.48 1.90
CA VAL A 12 5.90 12.31 1.35
C VAL A 12 5.85 11.16 0.34
N ALA A 13 6.80 11.11 -0.61
CA ALA A 13 6.87 10.05 -1.61
C ALA A 13 7.06 8.66 -0.97
N GLN A 14 7.95 8.56 0.04
CA GLN A 14 8.19 7.31 0.77
C GLN A 14 6.94 6.82 1.50
N TRP A 15 6.24 7.71 2.23
CA TRP A 15 5.02 7.35 2.94
C TRP A 15 3.88 7.01 1.99
N ARG A 16 3.74 7.73 0.87
CA ARG A 16 2.79 7.39 -0.19
C ARG A 16 3.02 5.98 -0.72
N ALA A 17 4.28 5.62 -1.01
CA ALA A 17 4.64 4.28 -1.47
C ALA A 17 4.35 3.20 -0.42
N ARG A 18 4.65 3.46 0.86
CA ARG A 18 4.33 2.55 1.98
C ARG A 18 2.82 2.30 2.13
N ARG A 19 1.99 3.31 1.81
CA ARG A 19 0.52 3.20 1.79
C ARG A 19 -0.03 2.63 0.47
N ARG A 20 0.84 2.18 -0.46
CA ARG A 20 0.48 1.68 -1.80
C ARG A 20 -0.42 2.63 -2.60
N MET A 21 -0.21 3.94 -2.43
CA MET A 21 -0.96 4.96 -3.15
C MET A 21 -0.19 5.41 -4.40
N THR A 22 -0.90 5.60 -5.52
CA THR A 22 -0.33 6.32 -6.68
C THR A 22 -0.32 7.82 -6.42
N GLN A 23 0.49 8.58 -7.17
CA GLN A 23 0.46 10.05 -7.08
C GLN A 23 -0.94 10.61 -7.40
N GLN A 24 -1.67 10.00 -8.33
CA GLN A 24 -3.04 10.39 -8.66
C GLN A 24 -3.97 10.20 -7.46
N MET A 25 -3.94 9.03 -6.80
CA MET A 25 -4.76 8.76 -5.62
C MET A 25 -4.49 9.74 -4.47
N LEU A 26 -3.23 10.11 -4.26
CA LEU A 26 -2.88 11.13 -3.26
C LEU A 26 -3.44 12.50 -3.66
N ALA A 27 -3.33 12.86 -4.94
CA ALA A 27 -3.84 14.12 -5.46
C ALA A 27 -5.38 14.21 -5.30
N ASP A 28 -6.09 13.15 -5.68
CA ASP A 28 -7.55 13.07 -5.60
C ASP A 28 -8.04 13.27 -4.16
N ARG A 29 -7.38 12.62 -3.20
CA ARG A 29 -7.69 12.76 -1.76
C ARG A 29 -7.39 14.15 -1.19
N LEU A 30 -6.43 14.88 -1.78
CA LEU A 30 -6.06 16.25 -1.38
C LEU A 30 -6.83 17.33 -2.15
N GLY A 31 -7.63 16.97 -3.15
CA GLY A 31 -8.22 17.93 -4.10
C GLY A 31 -7.14 18.73 -4.85
N LYS A 32 -6.02 18.08 -5.21
CA LYS A 32 -4.90 18.66 -5.96
C LYS A 32 -4.66 17.89 -7.25
N SER A 33 -3.86 18.47 -8.15
CA SER A 33 -3.47 17.77 -9.39
C SER A 33 -2.32 16.79 -9.14
N LYS A 34 -2.23 15.72 -9.93
CA LYS A 34 -1.07 14.81 -9.91
C LYS A 34 0.25 15.54 -10.15
N SER A 35 0.26 16.56 -11.01
CA SER A 35 1.44 17.40 -11.26
C SER A 35 1.89 18.17 -9.99
N TRP A 36 0.94 18.59 -9.15
CA TRP A 36 1.26 19.19 -7.85
C TRP A 36 2.00 18.19 -6.97
N VAL A 37 1.50 16.96 -6.86
CA VAL A 37 2.14 15.89 -6.06
C VAL A 37 3.53 15.58 -6.60
N ASP A 38 3.67 15.42 -7.91
CA ASP A 38 4.96 15.16 -8.55
C ASP A 38 6.01 16.26 -8.27
N LYS A 39 5.62 17.54 -8.40
CA LYS A 39 6.52 18.68 -8.10
C LYS A 39 6.91 18.71 -6.62
N VAL A 40 5.98 18.39 -5.72
CA VAL A 40 6.24 18.29 -4.29
C VAL A 40 7.22 17.15 -3.99
N GLU A 41 6.98 15.95 -4.51
CA GLU A 41 7.82 14.76 -4.25
C GLU A 41 9.25 14.91 -4.79
N ARG A 42 9.41 15.62 -5.92
CA ARG A 42 10.72 15.97 -6.48
C ARG A 42 11.40 17.15 -5.78
N GLY A 43 10.70 17.85 -4.89
CA GLY A 43 11.20 19.04 -4.19
C GLY A 43 11.22 20.31 -5.05
N VAL A 44 10.64 20.27 -6.25
CA VAL A 44 10.50 21.45 -7.13
C VAL A 44 9.51 22.46 -6.54
N ARG A 45 8.49 21.96 -5.85
CA ARG A 45 7.56 22.78 -5.08
C ARG A 45 7.78 22.54 -3.60
N ALA A 46 8.08 23.61 -2.87
CA ALA A 46 8.17 23.56 -1.42
C ALA A 46 6.77 23.30 -0.80
N LEU A 47 6.77 22.53 0.28
CA LEU A 47 5.64 22.41 1.20
C LEU A 47 5.96 23.30 2.42
N ASP A 48 5.71 24.60 2.29
CA ASP A 48 5.99 25.62 3.31
C ASP A 48 4.80 25.85 4.27
N ARG A 49 3.58 25.76 3.74
CA ARG A 49 2.38 26.04 4.51
C ARG A 49 2.02 24.85 5.41
N PHE A 50 2.09 25.05 6.72
CA PHE A 50 1.80 24.03 7.72
C PHE A 50 0.40 23.39 7.57
N SER A 51 -0.62 24.15 7.18
CA SER A 51 -1.96 23.57 6.93
C SER A 51 -1.92 22.50 5.84
N VAL A 52 -1.17 22.74 4.75
CA VAL A 52 -1.03 21.78 3.64
C VAL A 52 -0.22 20.56 4.07
N ILE A 53 0.79 20.75 4.91
CA ILE A 53 1.56 19.65 5.49
C ILE A 53 0.65 18.76 6.34
N ARG A 54 -0.23 19.36 7.14
CA ARG A 54 -1.23 18.64 7.93
C ARG A 54 -2.21 17.86 7.06
N ASP A 55 -2.75 18.48 6.00
CA ASP A 55 -3.66 17.80 5.07
C ASP A 55 -2.98 16.57 4.43
N VAL A 56 -1.71 16.72 4.02
CA VAL A 56 -0.92 15.61 3.48
C VAL A 56 -0.68 14.53 4.52
N ALA A 57 -0.35 14.90 5.76
CA ALA A 57 -0.13 13.96 6.85
C ALA A 57 -1.39 13.16 7.20
N GLU A 58 -2.55 13.82 7.21
CA GLU A 58 -3.86 13.21 7.44
C GLU A 58 -4.19 12.17 6.37
N VAL A 59 -4.04 12.52 5.09
CA VAL A 59 -4.29 11.59 3.98
C VAL A 59 -3.34 10.39 4.02
N LEU A 60 -2.07 10.61 4.38
CA LEU A 60 -1.06 9.55 4.54
C LEU A 60 -1.20 8.77 5.85
N ARG A 61 -2.07 9.23 6.77
CA ARG A 61 -2.27 8.70 8.12
C ARG A 61 -0.96 8.61 8.90
N VAL A 62 -0.24 9.72 8.98
CA VAL A 62 0.98 9.90 9.77
C VAL A 62 0.92 11.22 10.52
N ASP A 63 1.73 11.36 11.56
CA ASP A 63 1.87 12.65 12.24
C ASP A 63 2.62 13.67 11.34
N ALA A 64 2.24 14.94 11.37
CA ALA A 64 2.88 15.99 10.56
C ALA A 64 4.36 16.17 10.91
N THR A 65 4.77 15.91 12.16
CA THR A 65 6.16 15.95 12.62
C THR A 65 7.05 14.96 11.86
N ILE A 66 6.51 13.79 11.49
CA ILE A 66 7.22 12.79 10.66
C ILE A 66 7.58 13.37 9.29
N LEU A 67 6.66 14.13 8.69
CA LEU A 67 6.90 14.77 7.40
C LEU A 67 7.88 15.94 7.51
N LEU A 68 7.90 16.63 8.65
CA LEU A 68 8.83 17.73 8.93
C LEU A 68 10.25 17.23 9.23
N GLY A 69 10.42 15.96 9.60
CA GLY A 69 11.73 15.40 9.99
C GLY A 69 11.97 15.45 11.48
N GLY A 70 10.92 15.64 12.29
CA GLY A 70 11.02 15.38 13.72
C GLY A 70 11.43 13.92 13.89
N ASP A 71 12.48 13.69 14.68
CA ASP A 71 12.93 12.36 15.10
C ASP A 71 11.84 11.75 15.98
N VAL A 72 10.81 11.22 15.33
CA VAL A 72 9.94 10.25 15.97
C VAL A 72 10.67 8.93 15.79
N ARG A 73 11.67 8.70 16.65
CA ARG A 73 11.85 7.36 17.21
C ARG A 73 10.44 6.87 17.50
N PRO A 74 9.95 5.79 16.87
CA PRO A 74 8.58 5.36 17.08
C PRO A 74 8.43 5.25 18.58
N ALA A 75 7.71 6.19 19.19
CA ALA A 75 7.35 6.11 20.58
C ALA A 75 6.63 4.77 20.62
N GLY A 76 7.28 3.79 21.26
CA GLY A 76 6.84 2.41 21.24
C GLY A 76 5.35 2.43 21.48
N THR A 77 4.61 1.87 20.53
CA THR A 77 3.17 1.63 20.58
C THR A 77 2.68 1.64 22.01
N THR A 78 2.15 2.79 22.48
CA THR A 78 1.41 2.80 23.74
C THR A 78 0.17 1.97 23.45
N GLY A 79 0.18 0.72 23.94
CA GLY A 79 -0.89 -0.25 23.80
C GLY A 79 -0.67 -1.32 22.74
N THR A 80 0.33 -2.20 22.89
CA THR A 80 0.25 -3.56 22.33
C THR A 80 -0.99 -4.33 22.83
N GLU A 81 -1.54 -3.88 23.97
CA GLU A 81 -2.74 -4.38 24.64
C GLU A 81 -3.98 -4.37 23.73
N GLY A 82 -4.19 -3.27 23.00
CA GLY A 82 -5.29 -3.18 22.02
C GLY A 82 -5.04 -3.98 20.75
N VAL A 83 -3.77 -4.13 20.35
CA VAL A 83 -3.39 -4.86 19.13
C VAL A 83 -3.57 -6.37 19.31
N GLU A 84 -3.32 -6.90 20.51
CA GLU A 84 -3.57 -8.32 20.80
C GLU A 84 -5.07 -8.63 20.79
N GLY A 85 -5.92 -7.75 21.32
CA GLY A 85 -7.37 -7.89 21.22
C GLY A 85 -7.86 -7.89 19.76
N VAL A 86 -7.31 -7.01 18.92
CA VAL A 86 -7.61 -6.98 17.48
C VAL A 86 -7.08 -8.22 16.78
N ARG A 87 -5.88 -8.70 17.12
CA ARG A 87 -5.28 -9.92 16.56
C ARG A 87 -6.09 -11.16 16.94
N ALA A 88 -6.50 -11.28 18.20
CA ALA A 88 -7.36 -12.35 18.68
C ALA A 88 -8.72 -12.32 17.98
N ALA A 89 -9.34 -11.14 17.84
CA ALA A 89 -10.62 -11.01 17.12
C ALA A 89 -10.50 -11.40 15.63
N LEU A 90 -9.41 -11.02 14.97
CA LEU A 90 -9.14 -11.45 13.58
C LEU A 90 -8.83 -12.94 13.48
N ALA A 91 -8.16 -13.54 14.47
CA ALA A 91 -7.87 -14.96 14.51
C ALA A 91 -9.11 -15.83 14.79
N CYS A 92 -10.08 -15.30 15.53
CA CYS A 92 -11.37 -15.96 15.78
C CYS A 92 -12.34 -15.85 14.60
N TYR A 93 -12.05 -15.02 13.59
CA TYR A 93 -12.84 -14.95 12.37
C TYR A 93 -12.46 -16.13 11.46
N ASP A 94 -12.98 -17.31 11.80
CA ASP A 94 -12.93 -18.48 10.93
C ASP A 94 -13.85 -18.20 9.73
N ILE A 95 -13.27 -17.77 8.61
CA ILE A 95 -13.99 -17.69 7.34
C ILE A 95 -14.24 -19.13 6.93
N ARG A 96 -15.39 -19.69 7.33
CA ARG A 96 -15.84 -21.00 6.86
C ARG A 96 -15.80 -20.97 5.34
N PRO A 97 -14.90 -21.72 4.67
CA PRO A 97 -14.95 -21.78 3.22
C PRO A 97 -16.23 -22.54 2.90
N VAL A 98 -17.23 -21.83 2.40
CA VAL A 98 -18.36 -22.45 1.72
C VAL A 98 -17.80 -23.00 0.40
N GLY A 99 -17.14 -24.14 0.49
CA GLY A 99 -16.80 -24.92 -0.69
C GLY A 99 -18.12 -25.32 -1.36
N PRO A 100 -18.26 -25.16 -2.69
CA PRO A 100 -19.41 -25.74 -3.37
C PRO A 100 -19.43 -27.24 -3.11
N ASP A 101 -20.62 -27.80 -2.88
CA ASP A 101 -20.89 -29.22 -2.74
C ASP A 101 -20.36 -29.97 -3.97
N VAL A 102 -19.10 -30.41 -3.91
CA VAL A 102 -18.53 -31.28 -4.93
C VAL A 102 -19.05 -32.67 -4.63
N ARG A 103 -20.19 -32.99 -5.25
CA ARG A 103 -20.67 -34.37 -5.37
C ARG A 103 -19.55 -35.22 -5.98
N PRO A 104 -19.20 -36.37 -5.40
CA PRO A 104 -18.21 -37.24 -6.01
C PRO A 104 -18.80 -37.81 -7.29
N VAL A 105 -18.42 -37.24 -8.44
CA VAL A 105 -18.65 -37.84 -9.74
C VAL A 105 -17.83 -39.13 -9.77
N GLY A 106 -18.53 -40.24 -9.98
CA GLY A 106 -17.95 -41.58 -9.98
C GLY A 106 -16.79 -41.70 -10.96
N SER A 107 -15.79 -42.47 -10.55
CA SER A 107 -14.68 -42.93 -11.37
C SER A 107 -15.15 -43.51 -12.69
N THR A 108 -14.71 -42.89 -13.78
CA THR A 108 -14.49 -43.55 -15.07
C THR A 108 -13.06 -43.18 -15.44
N GLY A 109 -12.12 -44.10 -15.24
CA GLY A 109 -11.79 -45.05 -16.29
C GLY A 109 -10.70 -44.42 -17.16
N GLU A 110 -9.45 -44.65 -16.75
CA GLU A 110 -8.28 -44.93 -17.58
C GLU A 110 -8.34 -44.51 -19.07
N LEU A 111 -7.33 -43.76 -19.53
CA LEU A 111 -6.52 -44.13 -20.70
C LEU A 111 -5.38 -43.12 -20.92
N HIS A 112 -4.17 -43.63 -20.75
CA HIS A 112 -2.87 -43.03 -21.07
C HIS A 112 -2.71 -42.82 -22.60
N ARG A 113 -2.28 -41.63 -23.04
CA ARG A 113 -1.23 -41.42 -24.08
C ARG A 113 -0.86 -39.93 -24.24
N PRO A 114 0.44 -39.59 -24.43
CA PRO A 114 0.86 -38.21 -24.68
C PRO A 114 0.77 -37.86 -26.17
N ALA A 115 0.38 -36.62 -26.47
CA ALA A 115 0.55 -36.03 -27.79
C ALA A 115 0.81 -34.53 -27.64
N SER A 116 2.04 -34.12 -27.92
CA SER A 116 2.45 -32.73 -28.06
C SER A 116 1.74 -32.08 -29.26
N PRO A 117 1.34 -30.80 -29.18
CA PRO A 117 1.16 -30.01 -30.39
C PRO A 117 2.17 -28.85 -30.43
N THR A 118 2.93 -28.90 -31.51
CA THR A 118 3.77 -27.86 -32.10
C THR A 118 2.97 -26.59 -32.36
N TRP A 119 3.44 -25.43 -31.92
CA TRP A 119 2.86 -24.13 -32.27
C TRP A 119 3.15 -23.76 -33.72
N PRO A 120 2.15 -23.39 -34.55
CA PRO A 120 2.39 -22.66 -35.78
C PRO A 120 2.18 -21.16 -35.57
N ARG A 121 3.27 -20.42 -35.76
CA ARG A 121 3.29 -18.97 -35.94
C ARG A 121 2.93 -18.67 -37.39
N ARG A 122 1.86 -17.92 -37.66
CA ARG A 122 1.73 -17.18 -38.93
C ARG A 122 1.09 -15.82 -38.75
N SER A 123 1.90 -14.84 -39.12
CA SER A 123 1.56 -13.49 -39.53
C SER A 123 1.02 -13.51 -40.97
N ALA A 124 0.00 -12.70 -41.22
CA ALA A 124 -0.14 -11.89 -42.43
C ALA A 124 -1.05 -10.72 -42.06
#